data_AF-A0A7S4BZB0-F1
#
_entry.id   AF-A0A7S4BZB0-F1
#
_cell.length_a   1.000
_cell.length_b   1.000
_cell.length_c   1.000
_cell.angle_alpha   90.00
_cell.angle_beta   90.00
_cell.angle_gamma   90.00
#
_symmetry.space_group_name_H-M   'P 1'
#
loop_
_entity.id
_entity.type
_entity.pdbx_description
1 polymer ?
#
loop_
_entity_poly.entity_id
_entity_poly.type
_entity_poly.pdbx_seq_one_letter_code
_entity_poly.pdbx_strand_id
1 'polypeptide(L)'
;PPPLPPPPSPQPSPPPPSRPPPFAPSPSPPPSPSLSPSPPNRPPMAPAACPPLGIFNVSSVTFIDFQNSTVLLSNLGGLGPSPVEEAANIRFLAENDVSPQGIYYAGIGTEEIVTFEDTTTLFFDLYVTNKTAYVPNNVNRNGKRANQAGDFGVVNLADNQACEFEYIFVDRLSGARYTLQNSFQFFFFDLDTGLEGDLVESFEICDALEYETSVEFRNYSVPTTLNVSIVTNAEGESCFLFTATAPFSGANNPTFQSDIFAPTVEDLSEYTIDNMLPFIVVLTFPSGLSSFEVKYTITPAKEVGTSGRNFLYTGFVAGNFVDYFPCPPTLPPSLPPSPPPLPPPSPPPPSPPPPSPPP
;
A
#
# COMPACT_ATOMS: atom_id res chain seq x y z
N PRO A 1 -51.94 -3.00 -50.43
CA PRO A 1 -51.19 -3.47 -49.24
C PRO A 1 -50.93 -4.97 -49.32
N PRO A 2 -49.67 -5.43 -49.32
CA PRO A 2 -49.35 -6.86 -49.28
C PRO A 2 -49.75 -7.46 -47.92
N PRO A 3 -50.13 -8.75 -47.86
CA PRO A 3 -50.49 -9.41 -46.61
C PRO A 3 -49.27 -9.53 -45.70
N LEU A 4 -49.49 -9.30 -44.41
CA LEU A 4 -48.48 -9.44 -43.36
C LEU A 4 -47.97 -10.88 -43.30
N PRO A 5 -46.65 -11.09 -43.12
CA PRO A 5 -46.08 -12.42 -42.95
C PRO A 5 -46.62 -13.08 -41.66
N PRO A 6 -46.78 -14.42 -41.67
CA PRO A 6 -47.24 -15.16 -40.50
C PRO A 6 -46.24 -15.05 -39.35
N PRO A 7 -46.72 -15.09 -38.10
CA PRO A 7 -45.87 -15.03 -36.93
C PRO A 7 -44.94 -16.25 -36.85
N PRO A 8 -43.70 -16.08 -36.33
CA PRO A 8 -42.76 -17.17 -36.16
C PRO A 8 -43.29 -18.21 -35.19
N SER A 9 -43.03 -19.49 -35.50
CA SER A 9 -43.41 -20.62 -34.66
C SER A 9 -42.70 -20.57 -33.29
N PRO A 10 -43.37 -20.96 -32.19
CA PRO A 10 -42.76 -20.96 -30.88
C PRO A 10 -41.59 -21.94 -30.81
N GLN A 11 -40.46 -21.44 -30.32
CA GLN A 11 -39.23 -22.20 -30.14
C GLN A 11 -39.42 -23.25 -29.02
N PRO A 12 -38.98 -24.51 -29.20
CA PRO A 12 -39.15 -25.53 -28.18
C PRO A 12 -38.32 -25.21 -26.93
N SER A 13 -38.96 -25.34 -25.76
CA SER A 13 -38.32 -25.11 -24.47
C SER A 13 -37.12 -26.04 -24.25
N PRO A 14 -36.02 -25.57 -23.65
CA PRO A 14 -34.89 -26.42 -23.32
C PRO A 14 -35.29 -27.51 -22.31
N PRO A 15 -34.69 -28.70 -22.39
CA PRO A 15 -34.97 -29.77 -21.44
C PRO A 15 -34.54 -29.37 -20.02
N PRO A 16 -35.25 -29.84 -18.98
CA PRO A 16 -34.88 -29.56 -17.60
C PRO A 16 -33.52 -30.18 -17.25
N PRO A 17 -32.73 -29.53 -16.38
CA PRO A 17 -31.44 -30.06 -15.96
C PRO A 17 -31.60 -31.39 -15.20
N SER A 18 -30.74 -32.34 -15.53
CA SER A 18 -30.67 -33.66 -14.90
C SER A 18 -30.42 -33.55 -13.40
N ARG A 19 -31.15 -34.32 -12.59
CA ARG A 19 -30.89 -34.40 -11.15
C ARG A 19 -29.46 -34.91 -10.88
N PRO A 20 -28.76 -34.35 -9.88
CA PRO A 20 -27.51 -34.92 -9.40
C PRO A 20 -27.73 -36.34 -8.88
N PRO A 21 -26.77 -37.27 -9.07
CA PRO A 21 -26.84 -38.60 -8.47
C PRO A 21 -26.84 -38.49 -6.93
N PRO A 22 -27.51 -39.42 -6.23
CA PRO A 22 -27.47 -39.47 -4.78
C PRO A 22 -26.04 -39.75 -4.29
N PHE A 23 -25.62 -38.98 -3.29
CA PHE A 23 -24.33 -39.17 -2.61
C PHE A 23 -24.22 -40.59 -2.07
N ALA A 24 -23.13 -41.27 -2.43
CA ALA A 24 -22.76 -42.54 -1.81
C ALA A 24 -22.47 -42.31 -0.31
N PRO A 25 -22.86 -43.23 0.59
CA PRO A 25 -22.52 -43.13 1.99
C PRO A 25 -21.00 -43.24 2.18
N SER A 26 -20.43 -42.30 2.92
CA SER A 26 -18.99 -42.30 3.27
C SER A 26 -18.59 -43.58 4.00
N PRO A 27 -17.46 -44.20 3.65
CA PRO A 27 -16.93 -45.34 4.39
C PRO A 27 -16.50 -44.93 5.81
N SER A 28 -16.80 -45.78 6.78
CA SER A 28 -16.39 -45.59 8.18
C SER A 28 -14.86 -45.53 8.30
N PRO A 29 -14.31 -44.67 9.19
CA PRO A 29 -12.88 -44.61 9.41
C PRO A 29 -12.35 -45.92 10.03
N PRO A 30 -11.13 -46.34 9.66
CA PRO A 30 -10.52 -47.55 10.22
C PRO A 30 -10.19 -47.36 11.72
N PRO A 31 -10.18 -48.44 12.51
CA PRO A 31 -9.81 -48.39 13.93
C PRO A 31 -8.36 -47.93 14.10
N SER A 32 -8.14 -47.04 15.07
CA SER A 32 -6.84 -46.48 15.40
C SER A 32 -5.81 -47.57 15.74
N PRO A 33 -4.56 -47.49 15.24
CA PRO A 33 -3.51 -48.42 15.62
C PRO A 33 -3.11 -48.23 17.08
N SER A 34 -2.88 -49.37 17.74
CA SER A 34 -2.35 -49.46 19.11
C SER A 34 -1.02 -48.71 19.24
N LEU A 35 -0.94 -47.81 20.22
CA LEU A 35 0.26 -47.04 20.55
C LEU A 35 1.39 -48.00 20.96
N SER A 36 2.45 -48.04 20.15
CA SER A 36 3.75 -48.59 20.57
C SER A 36 4.38 -47.66 21.63
N PRO A 37 5.12 -48.21 22.62
CA PRO A 37 5.76 -47.42 23.65
C PRO A 37 6.86 -46.50 23.08
N SER A 38 6.84 -45.24 23.48
CA SER A 38 7.81 -44.22 23.08
C SER A 38 9.25 -44.59 23.45
N PRO A 39 10.26 -44.29 22.61
CA PRO A 39 11.66 -44.44 22.96
C PRO A 39 12.07 -43.46 24.08
N PRO A 40 13.12 -43.77 24.87
CA PRO A 40 13.53 -42.95 26.00
C PRO A 40 13.97 -41.54 25.55
N ASN A 41 13.47 -40.54 26.28
CA ASN A 41 13.72 -39.11 26.06
C ASN A 41 15.21 -38.81 25.86
N ARG A 42 15.58 -38.39 24.65
CA ARG A 42 16.83 -37.68 24.41
C ARG A 42 16.72 -36.31 25.11
N PRO A 43 17.70 -35.87 25.92
CA PRO A 43 17.63 -34.54 26.54
C PRO A 43 17.54 -33.48 25.43
N PRO A 44 16.72 -32.43 25.61
CA PRO A 44 16.58 -31.39 24.61
C PRO A 44 17.95 -30.72 24.39
N MET A 45 18.37 -30.61 23.13
CA MET A 45 19.45 -29.70 22.76
C MET A 45 19.06 -28.31 23.27
N ALA A 46 19.94 -27.69 24.06
CA ALA A 46 19.76 -26.31 24.45
C ALA A 46 19.61 -25.46 23.17
N PRO A 47 18.59 -24.60 23.07
CA PRO A 47 18.49 -23.68 21.94
C PRO A 47 19.76 -22.84 21.86
N ALA A 48 20.20 -22.52 20.63
CA ALA A 48 21.35 -21.65 20.42
C ALA A 48 21.16 -20.36 21.23
N ALA A 49 22.19 -19.97 22.00
CA ALA A 49 22.14 -18.78 22.82
C ALA A 49 21.92 -17.55 21.92
N CYS A 50 20.81 -16.84 22.11
CA CYS A 50 20.58 -15.55 21.48
C CYS A 50 21.65 -14.55 21.94
N PRO A 51 22.11 -13.63 21.07
CA PRO A 51 23.01 -12.55 21.50
C PRO A 51 22.35 -11.73 22.63
N PRO A 52 23.12 -11.27 23.63
CA PRO A 52 22.61 -10.66 24.87
C PRO A 52 21.96 -9.27 24.71
N LEU A 53 21.89 -8.78 23.48
CA LEU A 53 21.16 -7.57 23.11
C LEU A 53 20.24 -8.03 21.97
N GLY A 54 18.93 -7.91 22.16
CA GLY A 54 17.99 -8.12 21.06
C GLY A 54 18.39 -7.28 19.84
N ILE A 55 18.01 -7.72 18.65
CA ILE A 55 18.23 -6.90 17.45
C ILE A 55 17.38 -5.64 17.61
N PHE A 56 18.03 -4.50 17.82
CA PHE A 56 17.37 -3.19 17.75
C PHE A 56 17.16 -2.87 16.28
N ASN A 57 15.91 -3.00 15.79
CA ASN A 57 15.55 -2.46 14.50
C ASN A 57 15.12 -1.01 14.69
N VAL A 58 15.90 -0.12 14.08
CA VAL A 58 15.61 1.29 13.96
C VAL A 58 14.68 1.49 12.75
N SER A 59 13.49 2.06 12.96
CA SER A 59 12.50 2.25 11.90
C SER A 59 12.86 3.49 11.08
N SER A 60 13.17 3.30 9.80
CA SER A 60 13.23 4.39 8.82
C SER A 60 11.83 4.60 8.23
N VAL A 61 11.46 5.86 7.99
CA VAL A 61 10.11 6.24 7.55
C VAL A 61 10.20 7.27 6.44
N THR A 62 9.36 7.09 5.42
CA THR A 62 9.19 8.06 4.34
C THR A 62 7.85 8.77 4.48
N PHE A 63 7.90 10.11 4.48
CA PHE A 63 6.75 10.99 4.56
C PHE A 63 6.62 11.75 3.24
N ILE A 64 5.43 11.68 2.63
CA ILE A 64 5.07 12.45 1.44
C ILE A 64 3.84 13.30 1.79
N ASP A 65 3.99 14.61 1.71
CA ASP A 65 3.07 15.63 2.19
C ASP A 65 2.76 16.65 1.09
N PHE A 66 1.68 16.38 0.35
CA PHE A 66 1.16 17.33 -0.63
C PHE A 66 0.52 18.56 0.01
N GLN A 67 0.00 18.48 1.24
CA GLN A 67 -0.67 19.57 1.94
C GLN A 67 0.30 20.74 2.16
N ASN A 68 1.49 20.48 2.69
CA ASN A 68 2.49 21.52 2.97
C ASN A 68 3.44 21.81 1.79
N SER A 69 3.37 21.04 0.71
CA SER A 69 4.15 21.29 -0.49
C SER A 69 3.73 22.58 -1.23
N THR A 70 4.65 23.15 -2.00
CA THR A 70 4.39 24.32 -2.87
C THR A 70 4.64 23.95 -4.33
N VAL A 71 3.71 24.29 -5.22
CA VAL A 71 3.94 24.16 -6.67
C VAL A 71 4.78 25.34 -7.14
N LEU A 72 6.04 25.09 -7.50
CA LEU A 72 6.94 26.10 -8.06
C LEU A 72 6.83 26.20 -9.59
N LEU A 73 6.41 25.12 -10.24
CA LEU A 73 6.22 25.05 -11.67
C LEU A 73 4.97 24.23 -11.98
N SER A 74 4.12 24.75 -12.87
CA SER A 74 3.06 24.00 -13.54
C SER A 74 3.12 24.34 -15.03
N ASN A 75 3.94 23.58 -15.77
CA ASN A 75 4.15 23.72 -17.20
C ASN A 75 4.21 22.34 -17.90
N LEU A 76 3.36 21.41 -17.48
CA LEU A 76 3.34 20.04 -18.00
C LEU A 76 3.24 20.03 -19.54
N GLY A 77 4.14 19.28 -20.20
CA GLY A 77 4.25 19.24 -21.66
C GLY A 77 4.60 20.57 -22.34
N GLY A 78 5.01 21.60 -21.58
CA GLY A 78 5.27 22.95 -22.08
C GLY A 78 4.01 23.76 -22.36
N LEU A 79 2.86 23.35 -21.82
CA LEU A 79 1.55 23.94 -22.12
C LEU A 79 0.93 24.68 -20.91
N GLY A 80 1.59 24.67 -19.75
CA GLY A 80 0.99 25.16 -18.52
C GLY A 80 1.12 26.67 -18.29
N PRO A 81 0.39 27.19 -17.29
CA PRO A 81 0.27 28.63 -17.06
C PRO A 81 1.52 29.26 -16.41
N SER A 82 2.45 28.48 -15.85
CA SER A 82 3.63 29.03 -15.19
C SER A 82 4.62 29.63 -16.19
N PRO A 83 5.13 30.85 -15.96
CA PRO A 83 6.18 31.42 -16.79
C PRO A 83 7.47 30.60 -16.69
N VAL A 84 7.98 30.18 -17.84
CA VAL A 84 9.20 29.38 -18.02
C VAL A 84 10.43 30.04 -17.37
N GLU A 85 10.46 31.38 -17.31
CA GLU A 85 11.59 32.15 -16.77
C GLU A 85 11.79 31.94 -15.25
N GLU A 86 10.70 31.73 -14.49
CA GLU A 86 10.81 31.46 -13.05
C GLU A 86 11.30 30.02 -12.78
N ALA A 87 11.04 29.11 -13.72
CA ALA A 87 11.46 27.71 -13.64
C ALA A 87 12.98 27.53 -13.74
N ALA A 88 13.68 28.46 -14.40
CA ALA A 88 15.14 28.40 -14.56
C ALA A 88 15.90 28.46 -13.22
N ASN A 89 15.26 28.93 -12.15
CA ASN A 89 15.84 28.95 -10.80
C ASN A 89 15.63 27.63 -10.03
N ILE A 90 14.86 26.69 -10.58
CA ILE A 90 14.68 25.37 -9.96
C ILE A 90 15.94 24.55 -10.21
N ARG A 91 16.64 24.21 -9.13
CA ARG A 91 17.98 23.60 -9.17
C ARG A 91 18.02 22.32 -9.99
N PHE A 92 17.02 21.45 -9.83
CA PHE A 92 16.91 20.22 -10.61
C PHE A 92 16.86 20.46 -12.12
N LEU A 93 16.08 21.46 -12.58
CA LEU A 93 15.97 21.76 -14.00
C LEU A 93 17.29 22.33 -14.54
N ALA A 94 17.94 23.20 -13.76
CA ALA A 94 19.22 23.79 -14.13
C ALA A 94 20.37 22.76 -14.18
N GLU A 95 20.46 21.87 -13.19
CA GLU A 95 21.56 20.89 -13.11
C GLU A 95 21.43 19.73 -14.09
N ASN A 96 20.20 19.38 -14.49
CA ASN A 96 19.95 18.27 -15.39
C ASN A 96 19.69 18.71 -16.85
N ASP A 97 19.78 20.01 -17.15
CA ASP A 97 19.44 20.58 -18.46
C ASP A 97 18.05 20.12 -18.96
N VAL A 98 17.11 20.02 -18.02
CA VAL A 98 15.75 19.55 -18.29
C VAL A 98 14.89 20.75 -18.66
N SER A 99 14.29 20.70 -19.85
CA SER A 99 13.29 21.67 -20.25
C SER A 99 12.18 21.73 -19.20
N PRO A 100 11.73 22.91 -18.75
CA PRO A 100 10.76 23.06 -17.67
C PRO A 100 9.34 22.69 -18.14
N GLN A 101 9.13 21.43 -18.54
CA GLN A 101 7.91 20.91 -19.15
C GLN A 101 7.16 19.94 -18.22
N GLY A 102 7.07 20.31 -16.93
CA GLY A 102 6.48 19.45 -15.91
C GLY A 102 5.80 20.23 -14.81
N ILE A 103 5.48 19.53 -13.72
CA ILE A 103 4.97 20.10 -12.49
C ILE A 103 6.02 19.86 -11.40
N TYR A 104 6.48 20.91 -10.73
CA TYR A 104 7.48 20.80 -9.66
C TYR A 104 6.85 21.15 -8.31
N TYR A 105 6.82 20.18 -7.40
CA TYR A 105 6.37 20.33 -6.02
C TYR A 105 7.59 20.42 -5.11
N ALA A 106 7.80 21.59 -4.52
CA ALA A 106 8.85 21.82 -3.52
C ALA A 106 8.38 21.51 -2.11
N GLY A 107 9.26 20.94 -1.30
CA GLY A 107 8.99 20.52 0.06
C GLY A 107 7.95 19.41 0.13
N ILE A 108 8.04 18.42 -0.78
CA ILE A 108 7.05 17.35 -0.85
C ILE A 108 7.20 16.35 0.28
N GLY A 109 8.40 16.15 0.83
CA GLY A 109 8.59 15.06 1.78
C GLY A 109 9.93 14.99 2.48
N THR A 110 9.99 14.06 3.42
CA THR A 110 11.18 13.74 4.21
C THR A 110 11.36 12.24 4.34
N GLU A 111 12.61 11.81 4.39
CA GLU A 111 12.98 10.45 4.75
C GLU A 111 13.84 10.48 6.01
N GLU A 112 13.37 9.83 7.07
CA GLU A 112 14.15 9.65 8.28
C GLU A 112 14.93 8.35 8.15
N ILE A 113 16.26 8.48 8.06
CA ILE A 113 17.19 7.35 8.06
C ILE A 113 17.77 7.24 9.45
N VAL A 114 17.36 6.18 10.15
CA VAL A 114 17.83 5.91 11.50
C VAL A 114 18.95 4.88 11.44
N THR A 115 20.09 5.20 12.04
CA THR A 115 21.24 4.31 12.22
C THR A 115 21.44 4.01 13.71
N PHE A 116 22.39 3.13 14.06
CA PHE A 116 22.69 2.85 15.47
C PHE A 116 23.20 4.06 16.26
N GLU A 117 23.75 5.06 15.56
CA GLU A 117 24.44 6.19 16.19
C GLU A 117 23.70 7.52 16.02
N ASP A 118 22.86 7.65 14.99
CA ASP A 118 22.19 8.91 14.64
C ASP A 118 20.91 8.72 13.81
N THR A 119 20.07 9.74 13.80
CA THR A 119 18.92 9.89 12.89
C THR A 119 19.19 11.06 11.95
N THR A 120 19.25 10.77 10.64
CA THR A 120 19.35 11.80 9.61
C THR A 120 18.01 11.99 8.92
N THR A 121 17.50 13.21 8.91
CA THR A 121 16.33 13.58 8.10
C THR A 121 16.80 14.16 6.76
N LEU A 122 16.45 13.49 5.67
CA LEU A 122 16.68 13.95 4.31
C LEU A 122 15.40 14.55 3.75
N PHE A 123 15.54 15.60 2.93
CA PHE A 123 14.41 16.32 2.34
C PHE A 123 14.42 16.14 0.83
N PHE A 124 13.26 15.86 0.27
CA PHE A 124 13.10 15.72 -1.17
C PHE A 124 11.90 16.54 -1.68
N ASP A 125 11.94 16.78 -2.98
CA ASP A 125 10.92 17.41 -3.81
C ASP A 125 10.38 16.36 -4.80
N LEU A 126 9.33 16.71 -5.55
CA LEU A 126 8.75 15.86 -6.60
C LEU A 126 8.61 16.63 -7.91
N TYR A 127 9.09 16.04 -9.00
CA TYR A 127 8.91 16.55 -10.35
C TYR A 127 8.11 15.56 -11.21
N VAL A 128 6.98 16.01 -11.74
CA VAL A 128 6.08 15.19 -12.59
C VAL A 128 6.19 15.67 -14.03
N THR A 129 6.50 14.78 -14.95
CA THR A 129 6.66 15.09 -16.38
C THR A 129 6.01 14.04 -17.26
N ASN A 130 5.71 14.38 -18.52
CA ASN A 130 5.16 13.44 -19.49
C ASN A 130 6.27 12.74 -20.30
N LYS A 131 6.15 11.43 -20.48
CA LYS A 131 7.02 10.58 -21.31
C LYS A 131 6.51 10.45 -22.74
N THR A 132 5.20 10.52 -22.92
CA THR A 132 4.53 10.53 -24.23
C THR A 132 3.84 11.87 -24.47
N ALA A 133 3.21 12.05 -25.64
CA ALA A 133 2.60 13.31 -26.02
C ALA A 133 1.46 13.69 -25.04
N TYR A 134 1.60 14.85 -24.40
CA TYR A 134 0.61 15.35 -23.46
C TYR A 134 -0.37 16.31 -24.14
N VAL A 135 -1.67 16.00 -24.05
CA VAL A 135 -2.75 16.81 -24.61
C VAL A 135 -3.76 17.16 -23.50
N PRO A 136 -3.69 18.39 -22.94
CA PRO A 136 -4.57 18.83 -21.86
C PRO A 136 -5.96 19.25 -22.36
N ASN A 137 -6.98 19.08 -21.52
CA ASN A 137 -8.27 19.78 -21.71
C ASN A 137 -8.23 21.19 -21.10
N ASN A 138 -7.63 21.35 -19.92
CA ASN A 138 -7.47 22.62 -19.23
C ASN A 138 -6.20 22.63 -18.38
N VAL A 139 -5.18 23.32 -18.88
CA VAL A 139 -3.86 23.42 -18.25
C VAL A 139 -3.86 24.15 -16.91
N ASN A 140 -4.86 25.01 -16.65
CA ASN A 140 -4.97 25.71 -15.37
C ASN A 140 -5.41 24.80 -14.22
N ARG A 141 -5.80 23.55 -14.52
CA ARG A 141 -6.13 22.54 -13.51
C ARG A 141 -4.92 21.71 -13.07
N ASN A 142 -3.80 21.77 -13.79
CA ASN A 142 -2.59 21.06 -13.42
C ASN A 142 -1.91 21.68 -12.20
N GLY A 143 -1.24 20.84 -11.42
CA GLY A 143 -0.47 21.27 -10.27
C GLY A 143 -1.16 20.85 -8.99
N LYS A 144 -1.66 21.81 -8.24
CA LYS A 144 -2.29 21.56 -6.95
C LYS A 144 -3.68 22.16 -6.97
N ARG A 145 -4.66 21.44 -6.39
CA ARG A 145 -6.08 21.82 -6.47
C ARG A 145 -6.28 23.27 -6.00
N ALA A 146 -6.87 24.11 -6.85
CA ALA A 146 -7.08 25.53 -6.60
C ALA A 146 -8.27 25.76 -5.65
N ASN A 147 -7.96 25.75 -4.35
CA ASN A 147 -8.59 26.45 -3.24
C ASN A 147 -7.59 26.28 -2.09
N GLN A 148 -7.57 27.14 -1.08
CA GLN A 148 -6.54 27.21 -0.02
C GLN A 148 -6.41 25.96 0.89
N ALA A 149 -6.96 24.83 0.45
CA ALA A 149 -7.02 23.49 1.00
C ALA A 149 -6.27 22.44 0.15
N GLY A 150 -5.47 22.86 -0.83
CA GLY A 150 -4.82 21.93 -1.75
C GLY A 150 -3.99 20.89 -1.00
N ASP A 151 -4.46 19.65 -0.97
CA ASP A 151 -3.73 18.55 -0.34
C ASP A 151 -3.38 17.44 -1.37
N PHE A 152 -3.67 17.69 -2.65
CA PHE A 152 -3.51 16.73 -3.73
C PHE A 152 -2.85 17.36 -4.95
N GLY A 153 -1.98 16.59 -5.58
CA GLY A 153 -1.54 16.81 -6.95
C GLY A 153 -2.67 16.53 -7.92
N VAL A 154 -2.69 17.25 -9.05
CA VAL A 154 -3.71 17.14 -10.10
C VAL A 154 -3.04 17.16 -11.45
N VAL A 155 -3.45 16.24 -12.31
CA VAL A 155 -3.15 16.24 -13.75
C VAL A 155 -4.47 16.24 -14.50
N ASN A 156 -4.58 17.11 -15.49
CA ASN A 156 -5.71 17.20 -16.41
C ASN A 156 -5.33 16.63 -17.77
N LEU A 157 -6.19 15.79 -18.36
CA LEU A 157 -5.95 15.23 -19.70
C LEU A 157 -7.23 15.37 -20.54
N ALA A 158 -7.08 15.60 -21.84
CA ALA A 158 -8.20 15.60 -22.78
C ALA A 158 -8.75 14.20 -23.02
N ASP A 159 -10.00 14.13 -23.48
CA ASP A 159 -10.62 12.88 -23.87
C ASP A 159 -9.94 12.24 -25.09
N ASN A 160 -10.09 10.92 -25.24
CA ASN A 160 -9.44 10.16 -26.30
C ASN A 160 -7.91 10.32 -26.31
N GLN A 161 -7.30 10.42 -25.13
CA GLN A 161 -5.86 10.54 -24.96
C GLN A 161 -5.34 9.48 -24.01
N ALA A 162 -4.08 9.12 -24.22
CA ALA A 162 -3.28 8.38 -23.27
C ALA A 162 -1.96 9.12 -23.09
N CYS A 163 -1.51 9.25 -21.85
CA CYS A 163 -0.23 9.87 -21.54
C CYS A 163 0.48 9.08 -20.44
N GLU A 164 1.76 8.84 -20.63
CA GLU A 164 2.66 8.30 -19.62
C GLU A 164 3.27 9.45 -18.85
N PHE A 165 3.18 9.38 -17.53
CA PHE A 165 3.75 10.35 -16.60
C PHE A 165 4.83 9.69 -15.76
N GLU A 166 5.97 10.36 -15.65
CA GLU A 166 7.05 9.97 -14.75
C GLU A 166 7.02 10.88 -13.51
N TYR A 167 7.03 10.26 -12.34
CA TYR A 167 7.07 10.92 -11.04
C TYR A 167 8.49 10.78 -10.49
N ILE A 168 9.26 11.86 -10.49
CA ILE A 168 10.69 11.87 -10.16
C ILE A 168 10.91 12.48 -8.78
N PHE A 169 11.52 11.74 -7.87
CA PHE A 169 11.97 12.27 -6.59
C PHE A 169 13.27 13.06 -6.78
N VAL A 170 13.35 14.22 -6.14
CA VAL A 170 14.44 15.17 -6.33
C VAL A 170 15.06 15.53 -5.00
N ASP A 171 16.38 15.45 -4.90
CA ASP A 171 17.09 15.84 -3.69
C ASP A 171 17.00 17.36 -3.57
N ARG A 172 16.41 17.85 -2.47
CA ARG A 172 16.06 19.26 -2.37
C ARG A 172 17.29 20.17 -2.33
N LEU A 173 18.41 19.68 -1.83
CA LEU A 173 19.62 20.47 -1.68
C LEU A 173 20.39 20.54 -3.00
N SER A 174 20.69 19.39 -3.60
CA SER A 174 21.48 19.27 -4.82
C SER A 174 20.68 19.50 -6.08
N GLY A 175 19.40 19.10 -6.13
CA GLY A 175 18.64 19.04 -7.39
C GLY A 175 18.98 17.81 -8.23
N ALA A 176 19.69 16.82 -7.69
CA ALA A 176 19.85 15.52 -8.33
C ALA A 176 18.58 14.67 -8.16
N ARG A 177 18.44 13.57 -8.92
CA ARG A 177 17.46 12.53 -8.63
C ARG A 177 17.72 11.97 -7.22
N TYR A 178 16.69 11.93 -6.37
CA TYR A 178 16.73 11.33 -5.05
C TYR A 178 16.22 9.90 -5.11
N THR A 179 16.87 8.97 -4.42
CA THR A 179 16.41 7.57 -4.34
C THR A 179 15.85 7.33 -2.95
N LEU A 180 14.55 7.05 -2.87
CA LEU A 180 13.90 6.70 -1.60
C LEU A 180 14.49 5.39 -1.08
N GLN A 181 14.95 5.39 0.18
CA GLN A 181 15.52 4.22 0.85
C GLN A 181 14.44 3.31 1.46
N ASN A 182 13.24 3.83 1.70
CA ASN A 182 12.09 3.04 2.16
C ASN A 182 11.06 2.83 1.05
N SER A 183 10.26 1.77 1.20
CA SER A 183 9.01 1.63 0.46
C SER A 183 8.09 2.79 0.78
N PHE A 184 7.21 3.13 -0.15
CA PHE A 184 6.28 4.24 0.01
C PHE A 184 4.92 3.91 -0.59
N GLN A 185 3.88 4.56 -0.08
CA GLN A 185 2.54 4.44 -0.63
C GLN A 185 2.17 5.70 -1.40
N PHE A 186 1.55 5.50 -2.56
CA PHE A 186 1.02 6.54 -3.41
C PHE A 186 -0.44 6.25 -3.73
N PHE A 187 -1.26 7.29 -3.72
CA PHE A 187 -2.71 7.21 -3.78
C PHE A 187 -3.19 7.97 -5.01
N PHE A 188 -4.11 7.36 -5.74
CA PHE A 188 -4.83 7.96 -6.85
C PHE A 188 -6.32 7.98 -6.52
N PHE A 189 -6.98 9.09 -6.87
CA PHE A 189 -8.41 9.31 -6.64
C PHE A 189 -9.06 9.82 -7.91
N ASP A 190 -10.40 9.88 -7.85
CA ASP A 190 -11.25 10.42 -8.92
C ASP A 190 -11.16 9.59 -10.20
N LEU A 191 -10.97 8.28 -10.06
CA LEU A 191 -10.96 7.36 -11.20
C LEU A 191 -12.40 6.91 -11.50
N ASP A 192 -13.12 7.68 -12.29
CA ASP A 192 -14.53 7.43 -12.60
C ASP A 192 -14.83 7.34 -14.12
N THR A 193 -16.11 7.25 -14.49
CA THR A 193 -16.58 7.36 -15.88
C THR A 193 -17.44 8.61 -16.10
N GLY A 194 -17.60 9.03 -17.35
CA GLY A 194 -18.60 10.02 -17.72
C GLY A 194 -20.01 9.42 -17.63
N LEU A 195 -21.03 10.28 -17.68
CA LEU A 195 -22.41 9.82 -17.63
C LEU A 195 -22.68 8.89 -18.81
N GLU A 196 -23.38 7.78 -18.57
CA GLU A 196 -23.66 6.75 -19.57
C GLU A 196 -22.42 5.98 -20.08
N GLY A 197 -21.31 6.01 -19.33
CA GLY A 197 -20.14 5.14 -19.54
C GLY A 197 -19.18 5.60 -20.64
N ASP A 198 -19.22 6.88 -21.04
CA ASP A 198 -18.15 7.50 -21.81
C ASP A 198 -17.01 7.99 -20.90
N LEU A 199 -15.95 8.61 -21.46
CA LEU A 199 -14.86 9.21 -20.67
C LEU A 199 -14.25 8.28 -19.61
N VAL A 200 -14.20 6.97 -19.90
CA VAL A 200 -13.71 5.96 -18.97
C VAL A 200 -12.23 6.20 -18.71
N GLU A 201 -11.89 6.35 -17.43
CA GLU A 201 -10.53 6.54 -16.99
C GLU A 201 -9.87 5.22 -16.63
N SER A 202 -8.56 5.13 -16.91
CA SER A 202 -7.76 3.98 -16.52
C SER A 202 -6.32 4.37 -16.20
N PHE A 203 -5.73 3.62 -15.27
CA PHE A 203 -4.31 3.67 -14.95
C PHE A 203 -3.65 2.33 -15.22
N GLU A 204 -2.47 2.38 -15.82
CA GLU A 204 -1.55 1.25 -15.97
C GLU A 204 -0.25 1.58 -15.21
N ILE A 205 0.12 0.73 -14.24
CA ILE A 205 1.32 0.90 -13.39
C ILE A 205 2.08 -0.42 -13.29
N CYS A 206 3.38 -0.38 -13.54
CA CYS A 206 4.25 -1.56 -13.58
C CYS A 206 5.19 -1.66 -12.37
N ASP A 207 5.55 -0.52 -11.74
CA ASP A 207 6.57 -0.47 -10.69
C ASP A 207 6.05 -0.79 -9.27
N ALA A 208 4.75 -1.00 -9.10
CA ALA A 208 4.13 -1.25 -7.79
C ALA A 208 4.29 -2.71 -7.35
N LEU A 209 4.56 -2.94 -6.06
CA LEU A 209 4.61 -4.28 -5.46
C LEU A 209 3.23 -4.87 -5.27
N GLU A 210 2.30 -4.03 -4.83
CA GLU A 210 0.93 -4.39 -4.45
C GLU A 210 0.02 -3.18 -4.64
N TYR A 211 -1.27 -3.48 -4.68
CA TYR A 211 -2.32 -2.47 -4.72
C TYR A 211 -3.38 -2.77 -3.65
N GLU A 212 -4.06 -1.73 -3.22
CA GLU A 212 -5.32 -1.85 -2.49
C GLU A 212 -6.39 -1.02 -3.22
N THR A 213 -7.58 -1.57 -3.34
CA THR A 213 -8.79 -0.79 -3.64
C THR A 213 -9.61 -0.63 -2.37
N SER A 214 -10.72 0.11 -2.43
CA SER A 214 -11.64 0.28 -1.30
C SER A 214 -12.14 -1.03 -0.65
N VAL A 215 -12.07 -2.15 -1.36
CA VAL A 215 -12.47 -3.48 -0.86
C VAL A 215 -11.51 -3.96 0.23
N GLU A 216 -10.22 -3.72 0.03
CA GLU A 216 -9.15 -4.16 0.93
C GLU A 216 -8.72 -3.03 1.86
N PHE A 217 -9.02 -1.79 1.47
CA PHE A 217 -8.64 -0.59 2.20
C PHE A 217 -9.12 -0.65 3.65
N ARG A 218 -8.15 -0.78 4.55
CA ARG A 218 -8.35 -0.74 6.01
C ARG A 218 -9.44 -1.69 6.53
N ASN A 219 -9.60 -2.86 5.89
CA ASN A 219 -10.53 -3.93 6.28
C ASN A 219 -12.03 -3.54 6.30
N TYR A 220 -12.44 -2.43 5.68
CA TYR A 220 -13.85 -2.00 5.72
C TYR A 220 -14.73 -2.67 4.65
N SER A 221 -14.12 -3.32 3.64
CA SER A 221 -14.86 -4.01 2.56
C SER A 221 -15.85 -3.09 1.82
N VAL A 222 -15.45 -1.85 1.52
CA VAL A 222 -16.24 -0.94 0.69
C VAL A 222 -16.20 -1.44 -0.76
N PRO A 223 -17.35 -1.61 -1.44
CA PRO A 223 -17.34 -1.97 -2.86
C PRO A 223 -16.54 -0.95 -3.68
N THR A 224 -15.64 -1.44 -4.54
CA THR A 224 -14.91 -0.58 -5.47
C THR A 224 -15.70 -0.39 -6.76
N THR A 225 -15.49 0.75 -7.41
CA THR A 225 -15.99 1.04 -8.76
C THR A 225 -14.93 0.75 -9.83
N LEU A 226 -13.87 0.02 -9.48
CA LEU A 226 -12.75 -0.27 -10.35
C LEU A 226 -12.74 -1.74 -10.76
N ASN A 227 -12.50 -1.99 -12.04
CA ASN A 227 -12.08 -3.29 -12.52
C ASN A 227 -10.55 -3.33 -12.53
N VAL A 228 -9.96 -4.33 -11.87
CA VAL A 228 -8.51 -4.52 -11.80
C VAL A 228 -8.13 -5.76 -12.59
N SER A 229 -7.15 -5.61 -13.48
CA SER A 229 -6.60 -6.71 -14.26
C SER A 229 -5.08 -6.59 -14.34
N ILE A 230 -4.41 -7.71 -14.60
CA ILE A 230 -2.97 -7.73 -14.88
C ILE A 230 -2.80 -7.73 -16.39
N VAL A 231 -2.03 -6.78 -16.90
CA VAL A 231 -1.66 -6.67 -18.31
C VAL A 231 -0.16 -6.79 -18.47
N THR A 232 0.30 -6.95 -19.71
CA THR A 232 1.72 -6.93 -20.04
C THR A 232 1.97 -5.72 -20.93
N ASN A 233 2.91 -4.85 -20.55
CA ASN A 233 3.28 -3.69 -21.36
C ASN A 233 4.07 -4.11 -22.62
N ALA A 234 4.48 -3.12 -23.43
CA ALA A 234 5.21 -3.39 -24.67
C ALA A 234 6.60 -4.01 -24.42
N GLU A 235 7.15 -3.77 -23.23
CA GLU A 235 8.45 -4.22 -22.75
C GLU A 235 8.41 -5.63 -22.14
N GLY A 236 7.21 -6.20 -21.96
CA GLY A 236 7.02 -7.54 -21.40
C GLY A 236 6.88 -7.60 -19.88
N GLU A 237 6.74 -6.46 -19.22
CA GLU A 237 6.56 -6.33 -17.77
C GLU A 237 5.09 -6.47 -17.40
N SER A 238 4.83 -7.09 -16.25
CA SER A 238 3.48 -7.23 -15.70
C SER A 238 3.07 -5.94 -15.02
N CYS A 239 1.92 -5.38 -15.40
CA CYS A 239 1.42 -4.13 -14.87
C CYS A 239 -0.01 -4.31 -14.34
N PHE A 240 -0.36 -3.55 -13.31
CA PHE A 240 -1.74 -3.44 -12.85
C PHE A 240 -2.48 -2.44 -13.74
N LEU A 241 -3.62 -2.86 -14.28
CA LEU A 241 -4.55 -2.02 -15.02
C LEU A 241 -5.83 -1.82 -14.19
N PHE A 242 -6.04 -0.58 -13.76
CA PHE A 242 -7.26 -0.12 -13.09
C PHE A 242 -8.14 0.57 -14.10
N THR A 243 -9.39 0.13 -14.24
CA THR A 243 -10.36 0.74 -15.17
C THR A 243 -11.62 1.12 -14.42
N ALA A 244 -12.04 2.37 -14.52
CA ALA A 244 -13.27 2.85 -13.92
C ALA A 244 -14.51 2.16 -14.51
N THR A 245 -15.51 1.90 -13.67
CA THR A 245 -16.77 1.24 -14.08
C THR A 245 -18.03 2.01 -13.72
N ALA A 246 -17.92 3.06 -12.89
CA ALA A 246 -19.04 3.84 -12.43
C ALA A 246 -18.81 5.34 -12.66
N PRO A 247 -19.88 6.10 -12.98
CA PRO A 247 -19.76 7.53 -13.15
C PRO A 247 -19.77 8.25 -11.81
N PHE A 248 -19.06 9.37 -11.74
CA PHE A 248 -19.26 10.35 -10.68
C PHE A 248 -19.00 11.76 -11.20
N SER A 249 -19.45 12.76 -10.44
CA SER A 249 -19.27 14.17 -10.80
C SER A 249 -18.63 14.94 -9.65
N GLY A 250 -17.30 15.03 -9.59
CA GLY A 250 -16.51 16.01 -8.85
C GLY A 250 -16.67 16.08 -7.32
N ALA A 251 -17.71 15.47 -6.76
CA ALA A 251 -18.06 15.46 -5.34
C ALA A 251 -17.52 14.20 -4.63
N ASN A 252 -17.08 13.20 -5.41
CA ASN A 252 -16.24 12.08 -4.97
C ASN A 252 -14.78 12.50 -4.74
N ASN A 253 -14.40 13.72 -5.14
CA ASN A 253 -13.03 14.19 -5.02
C ASN A 253 -12.79 14.61 -3.56
N PRO A 254 -11.81 14.02 -2.87
CA PRO A 254 -11.45 14.47 -1.53
C PRO A 254 -11.02 15.94 -1.58
N THR A 255 -11.53 16.74 -0.65
CA THR A 255 -11.19 18.17 -0.56
C THR A 255 -9.95 18.37 0.27
N PHE A 256 -9.83 17.60 1.34
CA PHE A 256 -8.70 17.60 2.27
C PHE A 256 -8.12 16.19 2.40
N GLN A 257 -6.84 16.08 2.72
CA GLN A 257 -6.21 14.81 3.07
C GLN A 257 -6.86 14.17 4.29
N SER A 258 -7.34 14.98 5.24
CA SER A 258 -8.11 14.49 6.40
C SER A 258 -9.43 13.83 6.02
N ASP A 259 -9.98 14.10 4.82
CA ASP A 259 -11.21 13.45 4.38
C ASP A 259 -11.00 11.95 4.15
N ILE A 260 -9.77 11.51 3.89
CA ILE A 260 -9.43 10.12 3.53
C ILE A 260 -8.41 9.48 4.48
N PHE A 261 -7.63 10.29 5.20
CA PHE A 261 -6.57 9.86 6.10
C PHE A 261 -6.93 10.10 7.56
N ALA A 262 -8.14 9.71 7.96
CA ALA A 262 -8.48 9.68 9.37
C ALA A 262 -7.74 8.54 10.10
N PRO A 263 -7.47 8.63 11.41
CA PRO A 263 -6.76 7.60 12.17
C PRO A 263 -7.45 6.23 12.11
N THR A 264 -8.77 6.21 12.20
CA THR A 264 -9.58 5.00 11.97
C THR A 264 -10.68 5.26 10.95
N VAL A 265 -11.29 4.19 10.43
CA VAL A 265 -12.36 4.31 9.44
C VAL A 265 -13.64 4.84 10.09
N GLU A 266 -13.85 4.60 11.38
CA GLU A 266 -14.98 5.14 12.14
C GLU A 266 -14.94 6.67 12.27
N ASP A 267 -13.76 7.27 12.05
CA ASP A 267 -13.58 8.72 12.02
C ASP A 267 -13.93 9.32 10.63
N LEU A 268 -14.13 8.49 9.60
CA LEU A 268 -14.57 8.94 8.28
C LEU A 268 -16.07 9.19 8.27
N SER A 269 -16.50 10.21 7.52
CA SER A 269 -17.92 10.45 7.32
C SER A 269 -18.53 9.37 6.41
N GLU A 270 -19.80 9.02 6.64
CA GLU A 270 -20.57 8.13 5.75
C GLU A 270 -20.49 8.61 4.29
N TYR A 271 -20.50 9.93 4.08
CA TYR A 271 -20.32 10.51 2.76
C TYR A 271 -19.00 10.11 2.10
N THR A 272 -17.89 10.16 2.84
CA THR A 272 -16.57 9.75 2.33
C THR A 272 -16.57 8.27 1.97
N ILE A 273 -17.11 7.45 2.88
CA ILE A 273 -17.15 5.99 2.72
C ILE A 273 -17.94 5.61 1.47
N ASP A 274 -19.11 6.23 1.26
CA ASP A 274 -20.01 5.87 0.16
C ASP A 274 -19.65 6.54 -1.17
N ASN A 275 -19.04 7.72 -1.16
CA ASN A 275 -18.88 8.54 -2.36
C ASN A 275 -17.43 8.76 -2.78
N MET A 276 -16.45 8.64 -1.88
CA MET A 276 -15.03 8.91 -2.21
C MET A 276 -14.22 7.62 -2.27
N LEU A 277 -14.31 6.78 -1.23
CA LEU A 277 -13.50 5.56 -1.14
C LEU A 277 -13.67 4.62 -2.33
N PRO A 278 -14.86 4.37 -2.91
CA PRO A 278 -15.00 3.41 -4.02
C PRO A 278 -14.10 3.68 -5.23
N PHE A 279 -13.65 4.92 -5.40
CA PHE A 279 -12.88 5.44 -6.53
C PHE A 279 -11.36 5.57 -6.25
N ILE A 280 -10.87 5.02 -5.15
CA ILE A 280 -9.46 5.09 -4.74
C ILE A 280 -8.64 3.92 -5.27
N VAL A 281 -7.38 4.20 -5.61
CA VAL A 281 -6.32 3.20 -5.78
C VAL A 281 -5.17 3.57 -4.86
N VAL A 282 -4.71 2.61 -4.06
CA VAL A 282 -3.50 2.72 -3.25
C VAL A 282 -2.45 1.79 -3.85
N LEU A 283 -1.23 2.28 -4.02
CA LEU A 283 -0.11 1.52 -4.55
C LEU A 283 1.04 1.57 -3.56
N THR A 284 1.59 0.40 -3.20
CA THR A 284 2.83 0.32 -2.46
C THR A 284 3.97 0.09 -3.44
N PHE A 285 4.95 0.98 -3.42
CA PHE A 285 6.16 0.91 -4.23
C PHE A 285 7.35 0.39 -3.41
N PRO A 286 8.30 -0.32 -4.04
CA PRO A 286 9.50 -0.79 -3.36
C PRO A 286 10.40 0.37 -2.96
N SER A 287 11.31 0.11 -2.01
CA SER A 287 12.46 0.99 -1.80
C SER A 287 13.43 0.95 -2.98
N GLY A 288 14.31 1.94 -3.06
CA GLY A 288 15.34 2.03 -4.09
C GLY A 288 14.88 2.70 -5.38
N LEU A 289 13.68 3.27 -5.41
CA LEU A 289 13.18 4.02 -6.56
C LEU A 289 13.57 5.50 -6.48
N SER A 290 13.98 6.04 -7.63
CA SER A 290 14.13 7.50 -7.84
C SER A 290 13.04 8.10 -8.71
N SER A 291 12.28 7.24 -9.38
CA SER A 291 11.04 7.60 -10.05
C SER A 291 10.12 6.37 -10.19
N PHE A 292 8.87 6.61 -10.55
CA PHE A 292 7.93 5.59 -11.00
C PHE A 292 7.06 6.14 -12.13
N GLU A 293 6.49 5.25 -12.95
CA GLU A 293 5.69 5.63 -14.11
C GLU A 293 4.21 5.27 -13.94
N VAL A 294 3.35 6.15 -14.46
CA VAL A 294 1.90 5.95 -14.50
C VAL A 294 1.39 6.32 -15.87
N LYS A 295 0.76 5.37 -16.55
CA LYS A 295 0.06 5.63 -17.81
C LYS A 295 -1.41 5.86 -17.52
N TYR A 296 -1.88 7.06 -17.84
CA TYR A 296 -3.27 7.47 -17.67
C TYR A 296 -3.96 7.59 -19.02
N THR A 297 -5.11 6.95 -19.15
CA THR A 297 -5.89 6.93 -20.40
C THR A 297 -7.34 7.33 -20.15
N ILE A 298 -7.86 8.19 -21.02
CA ILE A 298 -9.28 8.58 -21.04
C ILE A 298 -9.87 8.16 -22.38
N THR A 299 -10.92 7.34 -22.36
CA THR A 299 -11.65 6.99 -23.60
C THR A 299 -12.40 8.21 -24.16
N PRO A 300 -12.74 8.22 -25.47
CA PRO A 300 -13.45 9.34 -26.06
C PRO A 300 -14.76 9.69 -25.34
N ALA A 301 -15.08 10.99 -25.29
CA ALA A 301 -16.46 11.40 -25.01
C ALA A 301 -17.38 11.04 -26.19
N LYS A 302 -18.70 11.06 -25.95
CA LYS A 302 -19.69 10.93 -27.03
C LYS A 302 -19.59 12.07 -28.06
N GLU A 303 -19.26 13.28 -27.62
CA GLU A 303 -18.95 14.40 -28.49
C GLU A 303 -17.45 14.69 -28.43
N VAL A 304 -16.76 14.53 -29.57
CA VAL A 304 -15.31 14.55 -29.66
C VAL A 304 -14.74 15.94 -29.37
N GLY A 305 -13.77 16.01 -28.45
CA GLY A 305 -12.79 17.10 -28.38
C GLY A 305 -13.18 18.34 -27.57
N THR A 306 -14.22 18.27 -26.74
CA THR A 306 -14.59 19.36 -25.80
C THR A 306 -14.51 18.94 -24.33
N SER A 307 -13.99 17.75 -24.06
CA SER A 307 -14.08 17.09 -22.76
C SER A 307 -12.70 16.65 -22.29
N GLY A 308 -12.63 16.31 -21.01
CA GLY A 308 -11.43 15.79 -20.39
C GLY A 308 -11.64 15.59 -18.91
N ARG A 309 -10.66 14.97 -18.27
CA ARG A 309 -10.79 14.48 -16.91
C ARG A 309 -9.57 14.91 -16.11
N ASN A 310 -9.70 14.86 -14.79
CA ASN A 310 -8.57 15.01 -13.90
C ASN A 310 -8.48 13.73 -13.10
N PHE A 311 -7.27 13.38 -12.71
CA PHE A 311 -7.11 12.54 -11.54
C PHE A 311 -6.37 13.31 -10.46
N LEU A 312 -6.61 12.89 -9.23
CA LEU A 312 -5.98 13.44 -8.04
C LEU A 312 -5.00 12.42 -7.49
N TYR A 313 -3.93 12.89 -6.88
CA TYR A 313 -2.96 12.01 -6.24
C TYR A 313 -2.31 12.63 -5.01
N THR A 314 -1.85 11.77 -4.11
CA THR A 314 -1.01 12.13 -2.98
C THR A 314 -0.13 10.95 -2.57
N GLY A 315 0.86 11.17 -1.73
CA GLY A 315 1.52 10.09 -1.00
C GLY A 315 1.03 10.02 0.44
N PHE A 316 1.45 8.96 1.14
CA PHE A 316 1.24 8.80 2.58
C PHE A 316 2.49 8.25 3.26
N VAL A 317 2.48 8.25 4.60
CA VAL A 317 3.54 7.71 5.44
C VAL A 317 3.63 6.20 5.27
N ALA A 318 4.77 5.71 4.77
CA ALA A 318 5.10 4.30 4.84
C ALA A 318 6.21 4.11 5.88
N GLY A 319 5.86 3.43 6.98
CA GLY A 319 6.79 3.03 8.01
C GLY A 319 7.01 1.52 7.97
N ASN A 320 8.26 1.08 7.98
CA ASN A 320 8.59 -0.32 8.25
C ASN A 320 8.51 -0.54 9.78
N PHE A 321 7.37 -1.03 10.26
CA PHE A 321 7.23 -1.47 11.64
C PHE A 321 7.66 -2.93 11.74
N VAL A 322 8.75 -3.19 12.46
CA VAL A 322 9.15 -4.56 12.82
C VAL A 322 8.91 -4.75 14.30
N ASP A 323 8.04 -5.71 14.64
CA ASP A 323 7.70 -6.04 16.02
C ASP A 323 8.92 -6.55 16.81
N TYR A 324 9.03 -6.04 18.04
CA TYR A 324 9.97 -6.53 19.04
C TYR A 324 9.53 -7.91 19.53
N PHE A 325 10.35 -8.93 19.29
CA PHE A 325 10.25 -10.19 20.00
C PHE A 325 11.24 -10.19 21.18
N PRO A 326 10.80 -9.88 22.42
CA PRO A 326 11.64 -10.16 23.57
C PRO A 326 11.92 -11.66 23.57
N CYS A 327 13.18 -12.03 23.80
CA CYS A 327 13.49 -13.42 24.10
C CYS A 327 12.56 -13.88 25.23
N PRO A 328 11.93 -15.07 25.11
CA PRO A 328 11.18 -15.60 26.24
C PRO A 328 12.11 -15.63 27.46
N PRO A 329 11.64 -15.20 28.64
CA PRO A 329 12.47 -15.15 29.83
C PRO A 329 13.14 -16.52 30.00
N THR A 330 14.46 -16.53 30.16
CA THR A 330 15.19 -17.75 30.50
C THR A 330 14.48 -18.37 31.70
N LEU A 331 13.99 -19.60 31.54
CA LEU A 331 13.38 -20.32 32.65
C LEU A 331 14.35 -20.24 33.83
N PRO A 332 13.87 -19.92 35.05
CA PRO A 332 14.74 -19.90 36.22
C PRO A 332 15.47 -21.25 36.29
N PRO A 333 16.77 -21.26 36.63
CA PRO A 333 17.53 -22.49 36.73
C PRO A 333 16.73 -23.47 37.61
N SER A 334 16.50 -24.68 37.10
CA SER A 334 15.82 -25.72 37.85
C SER A 334 16.45 -25.82 39.22
N LEU A 335 15.63 -25.73 40.29
CA LEU A 335 16.11 -25.88 41.65
C LEU A 335 17.00 -27.13 41.73
N PRO A 336 18.18 -27.04 42.37
CA PRO A 336 19.01 -28.22 42.56
C PRO A 336 18.18 -29.32 43.24
N PRO A 337 18.34 -30.60 42.85
CA PRO A 337 17.60 -31.69 43.47
C PRO A 337 17.77 -31.63 44.99
N SER A 338 16.66 -31.73 45.72
CA SER A 338 16.68 -31.70 47.18
C SER A 338 17.71 -32.70 47.72
N PRO A 339 18.52 -32.31 48.72
CA PRO A 339 19.47 -33.23 49.32
C PRO A 339 18.72 -34.45 49.89
N PRO A 340 19.30 -35.67 49.79
CA PRO A 340 18.71 -36.85 50.38
C PRO A 340 18.52 -36.64 51.90
N PRO A 341 17.43 -37.15 52.50
CA PRO A 341 17.17 -36.98 53.93
C PRO A 341 18.34 -37.52 54.77
N LEU A 342 18.73 -36.74 55.77
CA LEU A 342 19.80 -37.10 56.71
C LEU A 342 19.43 -38.40 57.45
N PRO A 343 20.41 -39.32 57.67
CA PRO A 343 20.16 -40.50 58.47
C PRO A 343 19.78 -40.13 59.91
N PRO A 344 18.90 -40.91 60.57
CA PRO A 344 18.44 -40.61 61.92
C PRO A 344 19.60 -40.60 62.93
N PRO A 345 19.55 -39.72 63.95
CA PRO A 345 20.61 -39.60 64.94
C PRO A 345 20.77 -40.90 65.74
N SER A 346 22.02 -41.28 66.00
CA SER A 346 22.35 -42.46 66.82
C SER A 346 21.86 -42.29 68.26
N PRO A 347 21.39 -43.36 68.93
CA PRO A 347 20.90 -43.28 70.30
C PRO A 347 22.02 -42.85 71.26
N PRO A 348 21.69 -42.10 72.34
CA PRO A 348 22.67 -41.66 73.31
C PRO A 348 23.32 -42.86 74.02
N PRO A 349 24.62 -42.78 74.34
CA PRO A 349 25.32 -43.84 75.06
C PRO A 349 24.73 -44.02 76.46
N PRO A 350 24.73 -45.25 77.00
CA PRO A 350 24.20 -45.53 78.33
C PRO A 350 25.01 -44.81 79.42
N SER A 351 24.32 -44.29 80.43
CA SER A 351 24.92 -43.64 81.59
C SER A 351 25.84 -44.60 82.35
N PRO A 352 27.01 -44.14 82.85
CA PRO A 352 27.91 -44.97 83.64
C PRO A 352 27.27 -45.37 84.98
N PRO A 353 27.57 -46.58 85.51
CA PRO A 353 27.05 -47.03 86.79
C PRO A 353 27.61 -46.19 87.96
N PRO A 354 26.82 -45.96 89.03
CA PRO A 354 27.28 -45.24 90.21
C PRO A 354 28.37 -46.03 90.97
N PRO A 355 29.32 -45.33 91.60
CA PRO A 355 30.46 -45.94 92.28
C PRO A 355 30.06 -46.70 93.55
N SER A 356 30.73 -47.82 93.80
CA SER A 356 30.62 -48.60 95.03
C SER A 356 31.30 -47.87 96.21
N PRO A 357 30.71 -47.83 97.41
CA PRO A 357 31.46 -47.52 98.64
C PRO A 357 32.19 -48.79 99.09
N PRO A 358 33.53 -48.77 99.30
CA PRO A 358 34.03 -48.86 100.70
C PRO A 358 35.48 -48.28 100.88
N PRO A 359 36.12 -48.34 102.07
CA PRO A 359 36.59 -49.61 102.67
C PRO A 359 35.87 -50.04 103.95
#